data_AF-S4RWD2-F1
#
_entry.id   AF-S4RWD2-F1
#
_cell.length_a   1.000
_cell.length_b   1.000
_cell.length_c   1.000
_cell.angle_alpha   90.00
_cell.angle_beta   90.00
_cell.angle_gamma   90.00
#
_symmetry.space_group_name_H-M   'P 1'
#
loop_
_entity.id
_entity.type
_entity.pdbx_description
1 polymer ?
#
loop_
_entity_poly.entity_id
_entity_poly.type
_entity_poly.pdbx_seq_one_letter_code
_entity_poly.pdbx_strand_id
1 'polypeptide(L)'
;LCAVQIPLDEVRADWEKTTGPQHIHGIVSHYGIYRDMYKGAEFVPRVMLRVAYALPKEDATAPVYYGNVLMPFEARGSPKTQEAPEVTFEANEDSLWTLILTNLDGHLQDNESEYLHWFVGNIPGGRVSMGQTVCHYLTPFPAKGTGYHRLVFLLYKQEHLLDFGTEIRPEPWCLGLSKSTF
;
A
#
# COMPACT_ATOMS: atom_id res chain seq x y z
N LEU A 1 -28.52 33.29 -12.70
CA LEU A 1 -27.36 33.13 -11.79
C LEU A 1 -26.44 32.08 -12.40
N CYS A 2 -25.28 32.47 -12.92
CA CYS A 2 -24.27 31.49 -13.33
C CYS A 2 -23.57 30.98 -12.07
N ALA A 3 -23.74 29.69 -11.76
CA ALA A 3 -22.97 29.06 -10.71
C ALA A 3 -21.56 28.77 -11.26
N VAL A 4 -20.53 29.26 -10.56
CA VAL A 4 -19.13 28.91 -10.86
C VAL A 4 -18.92 27.46 -10.44
N GLN A 5 -18.45 26.62 -11.36
CA GLN A 5 -18.06 25.24 -11.09
C GLN A 5 -16.54 25.16 -10.99
N ILE A 6 -16.04 24.53 -9.94
CA ILE A 6 -14.60 24.30 -9.72
C ILE A 6 -14.26 22.89 -10.23
N PRO A 7 -13.32 22.73 -11.16
CA PRO A 7 -12.91 21.42 -11.66
C PRO A 7 -12.08 20.68 -10.60
N LEU A 8 -12.72 19.72 -9.90
CA LEU A 8 -12.08 19.01 -8.78
C LEU A 8 -10.85 18.20 -9.19
N ASP A 9 -10.81 17.68 -10.42
CA ASP A 9 -9.68 16.90 -10.93
C ASP A 9 -8.42 17.77 -11.09
N GLU A 10 -8.58 19.01 -11.57
CA GLU A 10 -7.49 19.98 -11.69
C GLU A 10 -6.99 20.42 -10.31
N VAL A 11 -7.91 20.69 -9.38
CA VAL A 11 -7.57 21.02 -7.99
C VAL A 11 -6.78 19.88 -7.34
N ARG A 12 -7.18 18.64 -7.56
CA ARG A 12 -6.47 17.46 -7.04
C ARG A 12 -5.07 17.33 -7.65
N ALA A 13 -4.95 17.49 -8.97
CA ALA A 13 -3.67 17.38 -9.66
C ALA A 13 -2.68 18.47 -9.22
N ASP A 14 -3.15 19.69 -8.97
CA ASP A 14 -2.33 20.77 -8.42
C ASP A 14 -1.94 20.51 -6.95
N TRP A 15 -2.90 20.04 -6.14
CA TRP A 15 -2.66 19.68 -4.75
C TRP A 15 -1.57 18.59 -4.62
N GLU A 16 -1.63 17.53 -5.43
CA GLU A 16 -0.65 16.44 -5.41
C GLU A 16 0.79 16.92 -5.72
N LYS A 17 0.94 17.98 -6.52
CA LYS A 17 2.26 18.55 -6.88
C LYS A 17 2.77 19.59 -5.89
N THR A 18 1.88 20.19 -5.11
CA THR A 18 2.19 21.34 -4.25
C THR A 18 2.18 20.97 -2.76
N THR A 19 1.02 21.04 -2.12
CA THR A 19 0.83 20.91 -0.67
C THR A 19 0.43 19.52 -0.21
N GLY A 20 0.07 18.64 -1.15
CA GLY A 20 -0.35 17.27 -0.88
C GLY A 20 0.64 16.45 -0.07
N PRO A 21 1.95 16.42 -0.39
CA PRO A 21 2.94 15.70 0.40
C PRO A 21 2.93 16.07 1.89
N GLN A 22 2.77 17.35 2.22
CA GLN A 22 2.75 17.86 3.59
C GLN A 22 1.44 17.52 4.30
N HIS A 23 0.31 17.59 3.60
CA HIS A 23 -0.98 17.16 4.16
C HIS A 23 -0.98 15.66 4.46
N ILE A 24 -0.45 14.84 3.53
CA ILE A 24 -0.32 13.40 3.73
C ILE A 24 0.61 13.11 4.89
N HIS A 25 1.76 13.78 4.99
CA HIS A 25 2.66 13.66 6.14
C HIS A 25 1.91 13.92 7.47
N GLY A 26 1.10 14.98 7.55
CA GLY A 26 0.27 15.24 8.73
C GLY A 26 -0.74 14.12 9.02
N ILE A 27 -1.35 13.53 7.98
CA ILE A 27 -2.26 12.38 8.11
C ILE A 27 -1.50 11.14 8.63
N VAL A 28 -0.32 10.86 8.09
CA VAL A 28 0.53 9.72 8.50
C VAL A 28 0.95 9.87 9.98
N SER A 29 1.28 11.08 10.43
CA SER A 29 1.53 11.38 11.84
C SER A 29 0.27 11.21 12.70
N HIS A 30 -0.89 11.69 12.24
CA HIS A 30 -2.16 11.55 12.94
C HIS A 30 -2.55 10.08 13.18
N TYR A 31 -2.37 9.23 12.17
CA TYR A 31 -2.61 7.79 12.28
C TYR A 31 -1.50 7.03 13.01
N GLY A 32 -0.46 7.71 13.53
CA GLY A 32 0.60 7.09 14.34
C GLY A 32 1.59 6.22 13.55
N ILE A 33 1.60 6.30 12.22
CA ILE A 33 2.39 5.41 11.37
C ILE A 33 3.90 5.62 11.58
N TYR A 34 4.38 6.86 11.71
CA TYR A 34 5.79 7.12 11.99
C TYR A 34 6.23 6.60 13.37
N ARG A 35 5.35 6.71 14.37
CA ARG A 35 5.62 6.21 15.72
C ARG A 35 5.76 4.68 15.69
N ASP A 36 4.81 4.01 15.07
CA ASP A 36 4.69 2.55 15.11
C ASP A 36 5.73 1.87 14.21
N MET A 37 5.90 2.34 12.97
CA MET A 37 6.79 1.70 11.99
C MET A 37 8.23 2.21 12.03
N TYR A 38 8.42 3.49 12.35
CA TYR A 38 9.71 4.17 12.19
C TYR A 38 10.27 4.74 13.49
N LYS A 39 9.71 4.35 14.65
CA LYS A 39 10.14 4.80 15.99
C LYS A 39 10.19 6.34 16.10
N GLY A 40 9.27 7.00 15.42
CA GLY A 40 9.14 8.46 15.36
C GLY A 40 9.99 9.15 14.30
N ALA A 41 10.78 8.42 13.50
CA ALA A 41 11.45 9.01 12.34
C ALA A 41 10.42 9.33 11.25
N GLU A 42 10.44 10.57 10.77
CA GLU A 42 9.46 11.06 9.80
C GLU A 42 10.10 11.34 8.44
N PHE A 43 9.28 11.23 7.38
CA PHE A 43 9.66 11.59 6.02
C PHE A 43 8.45 12.15 5.27
N VAL A 44 8.69 13.00 4.27
CA VAL A 44 7.60 13.53 3.44
C VAL A 44 7.41 12.62 2.21
N PRO A 45 6.20 12.06 1.99
CA PRO A 45 5.93 11.21 0.83
C PRO A 45 5.89 12.07 -0.45
N ARG A 46 7.02 12.11 -1.16
CA ARG A 46 7.17 12.93 -2.39
C ARG A 46 6.57 12.29 -3.63
N VAL A 47 6.49 10.97 -3.66
CA VAL A 47 5.94 10.22 -4.79
C VAL A 47 4.52 9.82 -4.46
N MET A 48 3.57 10.25 -5.29
CA MET A 48 2.16 9.93 -5.11
C MET A 48 1.90 8.49 -5.56
N LEU A 49 1.66 7.62 -4.58
CA LEU A 49 1.25 6.25 -4.81
C LEU A 49 -0.27 6.20 -5.02
N ARG A 50 -0.72 5.69 -6.16
CA ARG A 50 -2.12 5.39 -6.43
C ARG A 50 -2.33 3.90 -6.37
N VAL A 51 -3.28 3.47 -5.53
CA VAL A 51 -3.64 2.06 -5.39
C VAL A 51 -5.14 1.92 -5.59
N ALA A 52 -5.56 0.92 -6.34
CA ALA A 52 -6.97 0.63 -6.56
C ALA A 52 -7.20 -0.88 -6.65
N TYR A 53 -8.22 -1.36 -5.95
CA TYR A 53 -8.66 -2.75 -6.08
C TYR A 53 -9.69 -2.88 -7.18
N ALA A 54 -9.52 -3.84 -8.08
CA ALA A 54 -10.54 -4.21 -9.05
C ALA A 54 -11.71 -4.90 -8.34
N LEU A 55 -12.94 -4.43 -8.56
CA LEU A 55 -14.14 -5.02 -7.99
C LEU A 55 -14.77 -6.04 -8.95
N PRO A 56 -15.65 -6.94 -8.47
CA PRO A 56 -16.28 -7.95 -9.34
C PRO A 56 -17.21 -7.37 -10.41
N LYS A 57 -17.68 -6.13 -10.24
CA LYS A 57 -18.48 -5.40 -11.23
C LYS A 57 -17.52 -4.82 -12.27
N GLU A 58 -17.86 -4.98 -13.55
CA GLU A 58 -17.09 -4.47 -14.68
C GLU A 58 -16.80 -2.96 -14.52
N ASP A 59 -15.55 -2.58 -14.77
CA ASP A 59 -14.99 -1.22 -14.64
C ASP A 59 -15.15 -0.54 -13.26
N ALA A 60 -15.53 -1.28 -12.22
CA ALA A 60 -15.61 -0.75 -10.87
C ALA A 60 -14.30 -0.98 -10.12
N THR A 61 -13.79 0.08 -9.49
CA THR A 61 -12.58 0.03 -8.66
C THR A 61 -12.84 0.62 -7.28
N ALA A 62 -12.18 0.07 -6.25
CA ALA A 62 -12.12 0.68 -4.92
C ALA A 62 -10.76 1.36 -4.72
N PRO A 63 -10.67 2.70 -4.83
CA PRO A 63 -9.42 3.42 -4.64
C PRO A 63 -9.00 3.45 -3.17
N VAL A 64 -7.69 3.36 -2.95
CA VAL A 64 -7.06 3.57 -1.65
C VAL A 64 -6.59 5.02 -1.56
N TYR A 65 -6.95 5.68 -0.47
CA TYR A 65 -6.52 7.01 -0.08
C TYR A 65 -5.93 6.95 1.33
N TYR A 66 -5.70 8.11 1.94
CA TYR A 66 -5.01 8.24 3.22
C TYR A 66 -5.98 8.05 4.40
N GLY A 67 -6.38 6.80 4.66
CA GLY A 67 -7.22 6.42 5.82
C GLY A 67 -8.71 6.19 5.51
N ASN A 68 -9.09 6.11 4.24
CA ASN A 68 -10.44 5.65 3.89
C ASN A 68 -10.62 4.17 4.26
N VAL A 69 -11.86 3.81 4.61
CA VAL A 69 -12.19 2.44 5.01
C VAL A 69 -12.52 1.62 3.76
N LEU A 70 -11.87 0.47 3.63
CA LEU A 70 -12.17 -0.55 2.63
C LEU A 70 -12.59 -1.85 3.32
N MET A 71 -13.59 -2.51 2.76
CA MET A 71 -14.04 -3.81 3.25
C MET A 71 -13.08 -4.90 2.78
N PRO A 72 -12.85 -5.95 3.59
CA PRO A 72 -12.02 -7.10 3.16
C PRO A 72 -12.46 -7.72 1.82
N PHE A 73 -13.76 -7.67 1.52
CA PHE A 73 -14.29 -8.12 0.24
C PHE A 73 -13.82 -7.26 -0.95
N GLU A 74 -13.70 -5.94 -0.76
CA GLU A 74 -13.17 -5.03 -1.80
C GLU A 74 -11.66 -5.24 -1.96
N ALA A 75 -10.95 -5.47 -0.86
CA ALA A 75 -9.51 -5.75 -0.84
C ALA A 75 -9.13 -7.17 -1.29
N ARG A 76 -10.09 -8.04 -1.61
CA ARG A 76 -9.81 -9.36 -2.17
C ARG A 76 -9.41 -9.31 -3.66
N GLY A 77 -9.71 -8.20 -4.32
CA GLY A 77 -9.63 -8.11 -5.77
C GLY A 77 -10.72 -8.95 -6.45
N SER A 78 -10.59 -9.15 -7.76
CA SER A 78 -11.51 -9.95 -8.57
C SER A 78 -10.84 -11.27 -8.94
N PRO A 79 -11.39 -12.44 -8.53
CA PRO A 79 -10.82 -13.75 -8.88
C PRO A 79 -10.71 -14.02 -10.38
N LYS A 80 -11.37 -13.21 -11.22
CA LYS A 80 -11.36 -13.33 -12.68
C LYS A 80 -10.23 -12.56 -13.35
N THR A 81 -9.66 -11.55 -12.70
CA THR A 81 -8.69 -10.64 -13.32
C THR A 81 -7.38 -10.58 -12.52
N GLN A 82 -7.41 -10.18 -11.25
CA GLN A 82 -6.20 -10.00 -10.45
C GLN A 82 -6.50 -10.03 -8.95
N GLU A 83 -5.68 -10.75 -8.17
CA GLU A 83 -5.80 -10.85 -6.71
C GLU A 83 -5.20 -9.63 -5.99
N ALA A 84 -4.06 -9.12 -6.45
CA ALA A 84 -3.40 -7.93 -5.90
C ALA A 84 -3.97 -6.63 -6.51
N PRO A 85 -3.93 -5.49 -5.80
CA PRO A 85 -4.40 -4.21 -6.33
C PRO A 85 -3.51 -3.70 -7.47
N GLU A 86 -4.10 -2.87 -8.32
CA GLU A 86 -3.34 -2.07 -9.27
C GLU A 86 -2.61 -0.96 -8.53
N VAL A 87 -1.32 -0.78 -8.84
CA VAL A 87 -0.46 0.22 -8.22
C VAL A 87 0.25 1.02 -9.29
N THR A 88 0.10 2.33 -9.25
CA THR A 88 0.75 3.27 -10.18
C THR A 88 1.39 4.43 -9.43
N PHE A 89 2.53 4.87 -9.92
CA PHE A 89 3.27 6.03 -9.40
C PHE A 89 4.23 6.55 -10.48
N GLU A 90 4.59 7.83 -10.38
CA GLU A 90 5.55 8.45 -11.30
C GLU A 90 6.98 7.99 -10.95
N ALA A 91 7.67 7.40 -11.93
CA ALA A 91 9.02 6.88 -11.78
C ALA A 91 9.82 7.04 -13.07
N ASN A 92 11.13 7.26 -12.94
CA ASN A 92 12.07 7.25 -14.07
C ASN A 92 12.27 5.81 -14.56
N GLU A 93 12.41 5.58 -15.85
CA GLU A 93 12.54 4.22 -16.42
C GLU A 93 13.71 3.41 -15.82
N ASP A 94 14.82 4.09 -15.51
CA ASP A 94 16.04 3.47 -14.95
C ASP A 94 16.03 3.31 -13.42
N SER A 95 14.92 3.67 -12.76
CA SER A 95 14.84 3.60 -11.30
C SER A 95 14.30 2.26 -10.80
N LEU A 96 14.78 1.85 -9.62
CA LEU A 96 14.35 0.64 -8.92
C LEU A 96 13.52 0.99 -7.69
N TRP A 97 12.48 0.21 -7.41
CA TRP A 97 11.56 0.45 -6.31
C TRP A 97 11.16 -0.83 -5.58
N THR A 98 10.80 -0.66 -4.32
CA THR A 98 10.22 -1.72 -3.49
C THR A 98 8.86 -1.27 -2.96
N LEU A 99 7.85 -2.11 -3.14
CA LEU A 99 6.50 -1.93 -2.63
C LEU A 99 6.24 -2.94 -1.51
N ILE A 100 5.74 -2.46 -0.37
CA ILE A 100 5.36 -3.28 0.78
C ILE A 100 3.93 -2.92 1.20
N LEU A 101 3.11 -3.92 1.53
CA LEU A 101 1.85 -3.77 2.25
C LEU A 101 1.94 -4.50 3.58
N THR A 102 1.67 -3.79 4.67
CA THR A 102 1.70 -4.35 6.04
C THR A 102 0.47 -3.94 6.84
N ASN A 103 0.12 -4.72 7.85
CA ASN A 103 -1.00 -4.50 8.75
C ASN A 103 -0.49 -4.31 10.19
N LEU A 104 -0.59 -3.08 10.68
CA LEU A 104 -0.04 -2.65 11.97
C LEU A 104 -0.86 -3.14 13.17
N ASP A 105 -2.12 -3.49 12.95
CA ASP A 105 -3.06 -3.86 14.02
C ASP A 105 -3.49 -5.33 13.91
N GLY A 106 -2.93 -6.06 12.93
CA GLY A 106 -3.38 -7.40 12.53
C GLY A 106 -2.84 -8.55 13.35
N HIS A 107 -1.73 -8.34 14.06
CA HIS A 107 -0.98 -9.43 14.65
C HIS A 107 -1.70 -10.01 15.87
N LEU A 108 -1.95 -11.33 15.84
CA LEU A 108 -2.89 -11.97 16.78
C LEU A 108 -2.24 -12.40 18.11
N GLN A 109 -0.91 -12.37 18.19
CA GLN A 109 -0.14 -12.91 19.33
C GLN A 109 0.80 -11.89 19.99
N ASP A 110 1.16 -10.83 19.27
CA ASP A 110 2.13 -9.83 19.69
C ASP A 110 1.65 -8.49 19.15
N ASN A 111 1.51 -7.50 20.03
CA ASN A 111 0.96 -6.20 19.70
C ASN A 111 2.01 -5.25 19.08
N GLU A 112 3.30 -5.60 19.17
CA GLU A 112 4.40 -4.80 18.61
C GLU A 112 4.86 -5.32 17.23
N SER A 113 4.29 -6.43 16.78
CA SER A 113 4.59 -7.07 15.50
C SER A 113 3.53 -6.76 14.45
N GLU A 114 3.93 -6.80 13.19
CA GLU A 114 3.02 -6.56 12.06
C GLU A 114 2.86 -7.83 11.21
N TYR A 115 1.81 -7.88 10.39
CA TYR A 115 1.73 -8.90 9.33
C TYR A 115 2.06 -8.30 7.96
N LEU A 116 3.00 -8.93 7.25
CA LEU A 116 3.29 -8.64 5.86
C LEU A 116 2.19 -9.22 4.96
N HIS A 117 1.53 -8.34 4.21
CA HIS A 117 0.49 -8.69 3.27
C HIS A 117 0.98 -8.71 1.82
N TRP A 118 2.00 -7.93 1.45
CA TRP A 118 2.53 -7.97 0.08
C TRP A 118 3.93 -7.38 0.06
N PHE A 119 4.84 -7.98 -0.71
CA PHE A 119 6.18 -7.44 -0.92
C PHE A 119 6.62 -7.73 -2.35
N VAL A 120 6.81 -6.66 -3.12
CA VAL A 120 7.46 -6.71 -4.43
C VAL A 120 8.69 -5.79 -4.42
N GLY A 121 9.88 -6.35 -4.63
CA GLY A 121 11.13 -5.61 -4.70
C GLY A 121 11.66 -5.48 -6.12
N ASN A 122 12.72 -4.69 -6.32
CA ASN A 122 13.41 -4.56 -7.61
C ASN A 122 12.47 -4.20 -8.78
N ILE A 123 11.46 -3.36 -8.54
CA ILE A 123 10.47 -2.92 -9.53
C ILE A 123 11.13 -1.92 -10.50
N PRO A 124 11.20 -2.23 -11.82
CA PRO A 124 11.85 -1.35 -12.78
C PRO A 124 10.89 -0.27 -13.32
N GLY A 125 11.21 1.00 -13.09
CA GLY A 125 10.51 2.15 -13.69
C GLY A 125 9.01 2.19 -13.40
N GLY A 126 8.60 1.80 -12.19
CA GLY A 126 7.20 1.77 -11.76
C GLY A 126 6.38 0.56 -12.22
N ARG A 127 6.96 -0.35 -13.00
CA ARG A 127 6.27 -1.54 -13.54
C ARG A 127 6.19 -2.65 -12.50
N VAL A 128 5.24 -2.54 -11.56
CA VAL A 128 5.11 -3.46 -10.41
C VAL A 128 5.06 -4.93 -10.82
N SER A 129 4.39 -5.26 -11.95
CA SER A 129 4.32 -6.62 -12.48
C SER A 129 5.66 -7.21 -12.95
N MET A 130 6.68 -6.38 -13.16
CA MET A 130 8.04 -6.80 -13.53
C MET A 130 8.98 -6.89 -12.32
N GLY A 131 8.52 -6.54 -11.12
CA GLY A 131 9.30 -6.67 -9.91
C GLY A 131 9.42 -8.12 -9.41
N GLN A 132 10.40 -8.36 -8.54
CA GLN A 132 10.57 -9.61 -7.85
C GLN A 132 9.54 -9.73 -6.71
N THR A 133 8.63 -10.70 -6.81
CA THR A 133 7.70 -10.99 -5.71
C THR A 133 8.45 -11.71 -4.59
N VAL A 134 8.57 -11.04 -3.45
CA VAL A 134 9.20 -11.56 -2.22
C VAL A 134 8.15 -12.19 -1.31
N CYS A 135 6.98 -11.57 -1.23
CA CYS A 135 5.80 -12.10 -0.55
C CYS A 135 4.58 -11.86 -1.44
N HIS A 136 3.84 -12.92 -1.75
CA HIS A 136 2.59 -12.83 -2.52
C HIS A 136 1.51 -12.10 -1.73
N TYR A 137 0.49 -11.61 -2.44
CA TYR A 137 -0.56 -10.81 -1.84
C TYR A 137 -1.47 -11.61 -0.89
N LEU A 138 -1.58 -11.16 0.36
CA LEU A 138 -2.58 -11.58 1.36
C LEU A 138 -3.76 -10.65 1.34
N THR A 139 -4.92 -11.18 0.99
CA THR A 139 -6.18 -10.50 1.29
C THR A 139 -6.28 -10.20 2.80
N PRO A 140 -6.59 -8.96 3.21
CA PRO A 140 -6.80 -8.60 4.60
C PRO A 140 -7.85 -9.50 5.29
N PHE A 141 -7.54 -9.96 6.50
CA PHE A 141 -8.37 -10.90 7.26
C PHE A 141 -8.56 -10.42 8.71
N PRO A 142 -9.09 -9.19 8.93
CA PRO A 142 -9.28 -8.67 10.28
C PRO A 142 -10.24 -9.57 11.07
N ALA A 143 -9.83 -9.95 12.28
CA ALA A 143 -10.65 -10.81 13.13
C ALA A 143 -11.91 -10.09 13.60
N LYS A 144 -13.01 -10.82 13.78
CA LYS A 144 -14.27 -10.21 14.21
C LYS A 144 -14.11 -9.62 15.62
N GLY A 145 -14.42 -8.34 15.77
CA GLY A 145 -14.42 -7.66 17.06
C GLY A 145 -13.10 -6.98 17.45
N THR A 146 -12.08 -6.97 16.58
CA THR A 146 -10.82 -6.26 16.81
C THR A 146 -10.85 -4.78 16.37
N GLY A 147 -11.94 -4.35 15.72
CA GLY A 147 -12.10 -2.97 15.27
C GLY A 147 -11.56 -2.74 13.86
N TYR A 148 -11.10 -1.52 13.60
CA TYR A 148 -10.48 -1.15 12.33
C TYR A 148 -8.98 -1.38 12.37
N HIS A 149 -8.43 -1.90 11.28
CA HIS A 149 -7.00 -2.16 11.13
C HIS A 149 -6.41 -1.19 10.12
N ARG A 150 -5.23 -0.65 10.43
CA ARG A 150 -4.44 0.21 9.56
C ARG A 150 -3.55 -0.66 8.68
N LEU A 151 -3.89 -0.71 7.40
CA LEU A 151 -3.03 -1.29 6.37
C LEU A 151 -2.29 -0.18 5.64
N VAL A 152 -0.99 -0.34 5.50
CA VAL A 152 -0.09 0.71 4.99
C VAL A 152 0.64 0.18 3.76
N PHE A 153 0.46 0.88 2.63
CA PHE A 153 1.32 0.73 1.46
C PHE A 153 2.54 1.62 1.62
N LEU A 154 3.72 1.03 1.51
CA LEU A 154 5.02 1.70 1.54
C LEU A 154 5.70 1.56 0.20
N LEU A 155 6.24 2.67 -0.30
CA LEU A 155 7.04 2.69 -1.52
C LEU A 155 8.44 3.23 -1.20
N TYR A 156 9.45 2.40 -1.43
CA TYR A 156 10.86 2.75 -1.27
C TYR A 156 11.53 2.88 -2.62
N LYS A 157 12.35 3.92 -2.78
CA LYS A 157 13.27 4.04 -3.92
C LYS A 157 14.56 3.30 -3.59
N GLN A 158 15.01 2.44 -4.48
CA GLN A 158 16.26 1.70 -4.35
C GLN A 158 17.37 2.41 -5.14
N GLU A 159 18.58 2.42 -4.58
CA GLU A 159 19.77 2.95 -5.27
C GLU A 159 20.40 1.91 -6.21
N HIS A 160 20.22 0.62 -5.92
CA HIS A 160 20.75 -0.51 -6.67
C HIS A 160 19.85 -1.74 -6.49
N LEU A 161 20.11 -2.78 -7.27
CA LEU A 161 19.41 -4.06 -7.16
C LEU A 161 19.71 -4.70 -5.80
N LEU A 162 18.68 -5.09 -5.06
CA LEU A 162 18.82 -5.75 -3.77
C LEU A 162 18.65 -7.26 -3.92
N ASP A 163 19.39 -8.03 -3.10
CA ASP A 163 19.18 -9.46 -2.94
C ASP A 163 18.16 -9.70 -1.81
N PHE A 164 17.03 -10.31 -2.15
CA PHE A 164 15.95 -10.65 -1.21
C PHE A 164 15.92 -12.15 -0.86
N GLY A 165 16.99 -12.90 -1.14
CA GLY A 165 17.01 -14.36 -1.00
C GLY A 165 16.58 -14.87 0.38
N THR A 166 16.86 -14.12 1.45
CA THR A 166 16.51 -14.46 2.84
C THR A 166 15.10 -14.08 3.23
N GLU A 167 14.47 -13.15 2.51
CA GLU A 167 13.17 -12.58 2.80
C GLU A 167 12.03 -13.28 2.03
N ILE A 168 12.36 -14.06 1.00
CA ILE A 168 11.38 -14.79 0.18
C ILE A 168 10.47 -15.66 1.06
N ARG A 169 9.16 -15.45 0.94
CA ARG A 169 8.13 -16.23 1.64
C ARG A 169 7.58 -17.32 0.70
N PRO A 170 7.83 -18.61 0.98
CA PRO A 170 7.43 -19.70 0.07
C PRO A 170 5.92 -19.95 0.10
N GLU A 171 5.34 -20.27 -1.06
CA GLU A 171 3.95 -20.69 -1.19
C GLU A 171 3.66 -22.09 -0.60
N PRO A 172 2.45 -22.34 -0.10
CA PRO A 172 1.41 -21.37 0.23
C PRO A 172 1.74 -20.69 1.57
N TRP A 173 2.08 -19.41 1.48
CA TRP A 173 2.60 -18.61 2.59
C TRP A 173 1.51 -18.30 3.63
N CYS A 174 0.23 -18.52 3.29
CA CYS A 174 -0.92 -18.47 4.19
C CYS A 174 -1.06 -19.65 5.18
N LEU A 175 -0.21 -20.69 5.10
CA LEU A 175 -0.26 -21.84 6.01
C LEU A 175 0.43 -21.63 7.37
N GLY A 176 1.05 -20.47 7.63
CA GLY A 176 1.66 -20.19 8.93
C GLY A 176 1.81 -18.71 9.22
N LEU A 177 0.96 -18.18 10.11
CA LEU A 177 0.95 -16.76 10.52
C LEU A 177 2.30 -16.28 11.08
N SER A 178 3.07 -17.16 11.71
CA SER A 178 4.42 -16.84 12.20
C SER A 178 5.41 -16.47 11.08
N LYS A 179 5.15 -16.92 9.84
CA LYS A 179 5.95 -16.56 8.67
C LYS A 179 5.51 -15.23 8.05
N SER A 180 4.32 -14.76 8.41
CA SER A 180 3.79 -13.46 8.01
C SER A 180 4.22 -12.34 8.96
N THR A 181 4.75 -12.66 10.14
CA THR A 181 5.33 -11.68 11.05
C THR A 181 6.48 -10.92 10.37
N PHE A 182 6.44 -9.60 10.46
CA PHE A 182 7.36 -8.65 9.83
C PHE A 182 7.94 -7.68 10.85
#